data_AF-A0A951A789-F1
#
_entry.id   AF-A0A951A789-F1
#
_cell.length_a   1.000
_cell.length_b   1.000
_cell.length_c   1.000
_cell.angle_alpha   90.00
_cell.angle_beta   90.00
_cell.angle_gamma   90.00
#
_symmetry.space_group_name_H-M   'P 1'
#
loop_
_entity.id
_entity.type
_entity.pdbx_description
1 polymer ?
#
loop_
_entity_poly.entity_id
_entity_poly.type
_entity_poly.pdbx_seq_one_letter_code
_entity_poly.pdbx_strand_id
1 'polypeptide(L)' 'REWLVCGGGRHNPAMMAALGRLLGTPVRPVEAVGWNGDALEAQAFAYLAVRSVLGLPLSLPSTTGAPHPVCGGRLFERPS' A
#
# COMPACT_ATOMS: atom_id res chain seq x y z
N ARG A 1 11.49 11.74 10.72
CA ARG A 1 11.09 10.78 9.67
C ARG A 1 10.99 9.42 10.34
N GLU A 2 9.96 8.65 10.06
CA GLU A 2 9.76 7.30 10.58
C GLU A 2 9.27 6.38 9.47
N TRP A 3 9.43 5.07 9.66
CA TRP A 3 8.99 4.04 8.75
C TRP A 3 7.88 3.22 9.40
N LEU A 4 6.75 3.11 8.71
CA LEU A 4 5.63 2.26 9.11
C LEU A 4 5.62 1.01 8.23
N VAL A 5 5.66 -0.16 8.85
CA VAL A 5 5.79 -1.46 8.16
C VAL A 5 4.45 -2.19 8.15
N CYS A 6 3.96 -2.52 6.97
CA CYS A 6 2.77 -3.34 6.72
C CYS A 6 3.14 -4.73 6.20
N GLY A 7 2.13 -5.58 5.95
CA GLY A 7 2.32 -6.94 5.45
C GLY A 7 2.87 -7.91 6.52
N GLY A 8 3.00 -9.18 6.17
CA GLY A 8 3.38 -10.23 7.14
C GLY A 8 4.76 -10.04 7.78
N GLY A 9 5.70 -9.40 7.06
CA GLY A 9 7.06 -9.15 7.54
C GLY A 9 7.14 -8.28 8.80
N ARG A 10 6.13 -7.44 9.07
CA ARG A 10 6.09 -6.61 10.29
C ARG A 10 6.02 -7.42 11.58
N HIS A 11 5.53 -8.67 11.50
CA HIS A 11 5.47 -9.60 12.63
C HIS A 11 6.81 -10.28 12.93
N ASN A 12 7.82 -10.14 12.07
CA ASN A 12 9.14 -10.73 12.27
C ASN A 12 10.06 -9.77 13.07
N PRO A 13 10.35 -10.05 14.36
CA PRO A 13 11.12 -9.12 15.19
C PRO A 13 12.57 -8.95 14.71
N ALA A 14 13.17 -10.00 14.14
CA ALA A 14 14.54 -9.95 13.62
C ALA A 14 14.64 -9.02 12.40
N MET A 15 13.65 -9.08 11.49
CA MET A 15 13.58 -8.18 10.34
C MET A 15 13.35 -6.73 10.78
N MET A 16 12.41 -6.49 11.69
CA MET A 16 12.13 -5.13 12.19
C MET A 16 13.35 -4.51 12.88
N ALA A 17 14.08 -5.29 13.69
CA ALA A 17 15.33 -4.84 14.32
C ALA A 17 16.44 -4.56 13.30
N ALA A 18 16.58 -5.40 12.26
CA ALA A 18 17.55 -5.18 11.20
C ALA A 18 17.25 -3.90 10.40
N LEU A 19 15.99 -3.69 10.03
CA LEU A 19 15.54 -2.45 9.36
C LEU A 19 15.83 -1.22 10.22
N GLY A 20 15.51 -1.27 11.53
CA GLY A 20 15.77 -0.17 12.45
C GLY A 20 17.26 0.21 12.52
N ARG A 21 18.15 -0.80 12.58
CA ARG A 21 19.61 -0.55 12.56
C ARG A 21 20.09 0.06 11.25
N LEU A 22 19.60 -0.44 10.11
CA LEU A 22 20.05 0.00 8.78
C LEU A 22 19.54 1.40 8.42
N LEU A 23 18.31 1.73 8.81
CA LEU A 23 17.66 2.98 8.44
C LEU A 23 17.98 4.14 9.39
N GLY A 24 18.57 3.88 10.56
CA GLY A 24 18.94 4.89 11.55
C GLY A 24 17.77 5.77 12.03
N THR A 25 16.54 5.31 11.81
CA THR A 25 15.29 6.03 12.09
C THR A 25 14.25 5.05 12.66
N PRO A 26 13.22 5.52 13.39
CA PRO A 26 12.22 4.63 13.96
C PRO A 26 11.53 3.80 12.87
N VAL A 27 11.46 2.49 13.11
CA VAL A 27 10.71 1.51 12.30
C VAL A 27 9.64 0.92 13.22
N ARG A 28 8.37 1.10 12.86
CA ARG A 28 7.22 0.68 13.66
C ARG A 28 6.24 -0.13 12.80
N PRO A 29 5.50 -1.08 13.39
CA PRO A 29 4.36 -1.67 12.71
C PRO A 29 3.28 -0.59 12.46
N VAL A 30 2.50 -0.72 11.39
CA VAL A 30 1.42 0.24 11.07
C VAL A 30 0.33 0.34 12.15
N GLU A 31 0.21 -0.67 13.00
CA GLU A 31 -0.66 -0.66 14.18
C GLU A 31 -0.32 0.48 15.17
N ALA A 32 0.93 0.98 15.15
CA ALA A 32 1.34 2.12 15.98
C ALA A 32 0.60 3.43 15.65
N VAL A 33 -0.01 3.52 14.45
CA VAL A 33 -0.86 4.65 14.02
C VAL A 33 -2.33 4.26 13.89
N GLY A 34 -2.73 3.12 14.48
CA GLY A 34 -4.11 2.65 14.49
C GLY A 34 -4.57 1.98 13.20
N TRP A 35 -3.65 1.64 12.29
CA TRP A 35 -4.00 0.95 11.04
C TRP A 35 -3.96 -0.57 11.23
N ASN A 36 -4.78 -1.28 10.44
CA ASN A 36 -4.73 -2.74 10.38
C ASN A 36 -3.75 -3.17 9.28
N GLY A 37 -2.58 -3.68 9.66
CA GLY A 37 -1.55 -4.04 8.70
C GLY A 37 -1.83 -5.29 7.86
N ASP A 38 -2.76 -6.15 8.29
CA ASP A 38 -3.17 -7.33 7.52
C ASP A 38 -4.24 -6.98 6.48
N ALA A 39 -5.02 -5.92 6.72
CA ALA A 39 -6.05 -5.46 5.80
C ALA A 39 -5.54 -4.44 4.77
N LEU A 40 -4.33 -3.89 4.94
CA LEU A 40 -3.88 -2.71 4.19
C LEU A 40 -3.83 -2.95 2.68
N GLU A 41 -3.34 -4.10 2.24
CA GLU A 41 -3.29 -4.45 0.80
C GLU A 41 -4.70 -4.61 0.21
N ALA A 42 -5.60 -5.29 0.93
CA ALA A 42 -6.98 -5.45 0.51
C ALA A 42 -7.72 -4.09 0.42
N GLN A 43 -7.49 -3.20 1.38
CA GLN A 43 -8.03 -1.84 1.38
C GLN A 43 -7.46 -1.01 0.22
N ALA A 44 -6.17 -1.15 -0.09
CA ALA A 44 -5.56 -0.50 -1.24
C ALA A 44 -6.23 -0.95 -2.55
N PHE A 45 -6.48 -2.25 -2.73
CA PHE A 45 -7.21 -2.74 -3.89
C PHE A 45 -8.66 -2.23 -3.96
N ALA A 46 -9.36 -2.18 -2.82
CA ALA A 46 -10.71 -1.60 -2.77
C ALA A 46 -10.72 -0.12 -3.18
N TYR A 47 -9.73 0.65 -2.73
CA TYR A 47 -9.54 2.04 -3.14
C TYR A 47 -9.27 2.17 -4.65
N LEU A 48 -8.41 1.31 -5.20
CA LEU A 48 -8.14 1.28 -6.64
C LEU A 48 -9.39 0.89 -7.45
N ALA A 49 -10.22 -0.03 -6.95
CA ALA A 49 -11.45 -0.43 -7.60
C ALA A 49 -12.44 0.74 -7.73
N VAL A 50 -12.67 1.50 -6.64
CA VAL A 50 -13.53 2.70 -6.68
C VAL A 50 -12.99 3.73 -7.67
N ARG A 51 -11.67 3.97 -7.67
CA ARG A 51 -11.05 4.89 -8.63
C ARG A 51 -11.18 4.41 -10.07
N SER A 52 -11.08 3.11 -10.33
CA SER A 52 -11.29 2.53 -11.66
C SER A 52 -12.71 2.80 -12.16
N VAL A 53 -13.72 2.55 -11.32
CA VAL A 53 -15.13 2.83 -11.64
C VAL A 53 -15.38 4.32 -11.90
N LEU A 54 -14.70 5.20 -11.16
CA LEU A 54 -14.79 6.66 -11.34
C LEU A 54 -13.90 7.21 -12.46
N GLY A 55 -13.14 6.36 -13.17
CA GLY A 55 -12.21 6.80 -14.21
C GLY A 55 -11.06 7.67 -13.69
N LEU A 56 -10.67 7.52 -12.42
CA LEU A 56 -9.59 8.27 -11.78
C LEU A 56 -8.23 7.58 -11.95
N PRO A 57 -7.11 8.33 -11.93
CA PRO A 57 -5.78 7.75 -12.09
C PRO A 57 -5.48 6.70 -11.03
N LEU A 58 -4.96 5.54 -11.43
CA LEU A 58 -4.50 4.47 -10.54
C LEU A 58 -2.98 4.44 -10.43
N SER A 59 -2.30 4.93 -11.46
CA SER A 59 -0.84 5.05 -11.48
C SER A 59 -0.42 6.49 -11.74
N LEU A 60 0.73 6.85 -11.16
CA LEU A 60 1.36 8.16 -11.29
C LEU A 60 2.77 8.02 -11.86
N PRO A 61 3.28 9.05 -12.57
CA PRO A 61 4.67 9.04 -13.04
C PRO A 61 5.68 8.79 -11.92
N SER A 62 5.42 9.32 -10.72
CA SER A 62 6.30 9.18 -9.55
C SER A 62 6.34 7.77 -8.94
N THR A 63 5.36 6.91 -9.22
CA THR A 63 5.30 5.55 -8.67
C THR A 63 5.70 4.48 -9.66
N THR A 64 5.32 4.60 -10.94
CA THR A 64 5.59 3.55 -11.96
C THR A 64 6.28 4.06 -13.23
N GLY A 65 6.58 5.35 -13.34
CA GLY A 65 7.17 5.93 -14.56
C GLY A 65 6.21 6.07 -15.74
N ALA A 66 4.89 5.99 -15.51
CA ALA A 66 3.90 6.25 -16.56
C ALA A 66 4.06 7.69 -17.12
N PRO A 67 3.79 7.95 -18.40
CA PRO A 67 4.08 9.25 -19.04
C PRO A 67 3.26 10.42 -18.48
N HIS A 68 2.09 10.13 -17.89
CA HIS A 68 1.20 11.06 -17.18
C HIS A 68 0.36 10.22 -16.19
N PRO A 69 -0.51 10.80 -15.34
CA PRO A 69 -1.43 10.01 -14.52
C PRO A 69 -2.31 9.10 -15.39
N VAL A 70 -2.31 7.79 -15.11
CA VAL A 70 -2.99 6.77 -15.94
C VAL A 70 -4.08 6.08 -15.14
N CYS A 71 -5.29 6.03 -15.70
CA CYS A 71 -6.41 5.23 -15.20
C CYS A 71 -6.22 3.75 -15.59
N GLY A 72 -6.92 2.84 -14.93
CA GLY A 72 -6.80 1.42 -15.25
C GLY A 72 -7.89 0.58 -14.61
N GLY A 73 -7.68 -0.73 -14.61
CA GLY A 73 -8.68 -1.70 -14.17
C GLY A 73 -9.72 -1.99 -15.27
N ARG A 74 -10.45 -3.09 -15.09
CA ARG A 74 -11.58 -3.49 -15.95
C ARG A 74 -12.73 -3.89 -15.05
N LEU A 75 -13.87 -3.23 -15.23
CA LEU A 75 -15.10 -3.61 -14.54
C LEU A 75 -15.66 -4.87 -15.21
N PHE A 76 -15.90 -5.90 -14.40
CA PHE A 76 -16.66 -7.08 -14.79
C PHE A 76 -17.99 -7.04 -14.04
N GLU A 77 -19.08 -6.94 -14.79
CA GLU A 77 -20.41 -6.96 -14.21
C GLU A 77 -20.74 -8.37 -13.68
N ARG A 78 -21.57 -8.41 -12.64
CA ARG A 78 -22.08 -9.68 -12.13
C ARG A 78 -22.84 -10.39 -13.26
N PRO A 79 -22.59 -11.69 -13.52
CA PRO A 79 -23.41 -12.44 -14.45
C PRO A 79 -24.89 -12.36 -14.02
N SER A 80 -25.77 -12.12 -14.98
CA SER A 80 -27.22 -12.18 -14.81
C SER A 80 -27.69 -13.56 -14.35
#